data_AF-A0A440X5B7-F1
#
_entry.id   AF-A0A440X5B7-F1
#
_cell.length_a   1.000
_cell.length_b   1.000
_cell.length_c   1.000
_cell.angle_alpha   90.00
_cell.angle_beta   90.00
_cell.angle_gamma   90.00
#
_symmetry.space_group_name_H-M   'P 1'
#
loop_
_entity.id
_entity.type
_entity.pdbx_description
1 polymer ?
#
loop_
_entity_poly.entity_id
_entity_poly.type
_entity_poly.pdbx_seq_one_letter_code
_entity_poly.pdbx_strand_id
1 'polypeptide(L)'
;MMTVTEKEGGFVVIDDNSPNGSRKLAGPFPTHGEAWRALDRMEGEPISPAEKRADWISNKILSSGPKPKMPKSVRNEKKQTTKMGRAAAKAPKWVRDIAAAKFDPQGQRQHREWQLGTFGAASPVRKINPADYLASKKVSG
;
A
#
# COMPACT_ATOMS: atom_id res chain seq x y z
N MET A 1 -36.51 15.06 21.56
CA MET A 1 -36.65 14.23 20.35
C MET A 1 -36.85 15.23 19.24
N MET A 2 -36.16 15.09 18.11
CA MET A 2 -36.36 16.03 16.99
C MET A 2 -37.60 15.61 16.22
N THR A 3 -38.51 16.54 15.94
CA THR A 3 -39.74 16.28 15.21
C THR A 3 -39.99 17.34 14.15
N VAL A 4 -40.68 16.93 13.09
CA VAL A 4 -41.13 17.83 12.02
C VAL A 4 -42.56 18.23 12.31
N THR A 5 -42.83 19.53 12.37
CA THR A 5 -44.17 20.10 12.60
C THR A 5 -44.51 21.10 11.51
N GLU A 6 -45.79 21.17 11.15
CA GLU A 6 -46.32 22.17 10.23
C GLU A 6 -46.67 23.45 10.99
N LYS A 7 -46.20 24.60 10.51
CA LYS A 7 -46.53 25.93 11.04
C LYS A 7 -46.96 26.86 9.91
N GLU A 8 -47.54 28.01 10.27
CA GLU A 8 -47.97 29.03 9.32
C GLU A 8 -46.79 29.47 8.43
N GLY A 9 -46.77 28.99 7.18
CA GLY A 9 -45.71 29.26 6.21
C GLY A 9 -44.75 28.11 5.90
N GLY A 10 -44.96 26.89 6.44
CA GLY A 10 -44.25 25.69 6.01
C GLY A 10 -43.86 24.73 7.14
N PHE A 11 -42.99 23.78 6.83
CA PHE A 11 -42.56 22.73 7.76
C PHE A 11 -41.31 23.16 8.54
N VAL A 12 -41.32 22.93 9.84
CA VAL A 12 -40.27 23.35 10.77
C VAL A 12 -39.77 22.14 11.54
N VAL A 13 -38.46 22.02 11.67
CA VAL A 13 -37.84 21.01 12.54
C VAL A 13 -37.66 21.61 13.93
N ILE A 14 -38.12 20.89 14.94
CA ILE A 14 -38.15 21.31 16.34
C ILE A 14 -37.43 20.28 17.20
N ASP A 15 -36.74 20.76 18.24
CA ASP A 15 -36.29 19.91 19.34
C ASP A 15 -37.27 19.95 20.51
N ASP A 16 -37.93 18.82 20.76
CA ASP A 16 -38.88 18.66 21.86
C ASP A 16 -38.20 18.39 23.21
N ASN A 17 -36.88 18.15 23.26
CA ASN A 17 -36.15 17.91 24.51
C ASN A 17 -35.48 19.17 25.09
N SER A 18 -35.62 20.33 24.43
CA SER A 18 -34.99 21.55 24.89
C SER A 18 -35.62 22.03 26.23
N PRO A 19 -34.80 22.39 27.24
CA PRO A 19 -35.28 22.72 28.59
C PRO A 19 -36.20 23.96 28.64
N ASN A 20 -36.22 24.77 27.59
CA ASN A 20 -37.07 25.97 27.46
C ASN A 20 -38.28 25.75 26.53
N GLY A 21 -38.68 24.50 26.28
CA GLY A 21 -39.76 24.12 25.37
C GLY A 21 -39.28 23.84 23.94
N SER A 22 -40.25 23.60 23.05
CA SER A 22 -40.08 23.25 21.63
C SER A 22 -39.23 24.28 20.88
N ARG A 23 -37.91 24.03 20.77
CA ARG A 23 -36.97 24.96 20.13
C ARG A 23 -36.92 24.71 18.64
N LYS A 24 -37.18 25.75 17.83
CA LYS A 24 -37.00 25.68 16.38
C LYS A 24 -35.52 25.48 16.03
N LEU A 25 -35.22 24.39 15.32
CA LEU A 25 -33.87 24.07 14.83
C LEU A 25 -33.67 24.52 13.38
N ALA A 26 -34.63 24.27 12.49
CA ALA A 26 -34.51 24.56 11.06
C ALA A 26 -35.88 24.86 10.38
N GLY A 27 -35.88 25.58 9.26
CA GLY A 27 -37.08 25.93 8.47
C GLY A 27 -37.48 27.41 8.57
N PRO A 28 -38.58 27.85 7.93
CA PRO A 28 -39.63 27.02 7.32
C PRO A 28 -39.19 26.43 5.97
N PHE A 29 -39.44 25.14 5.79
CA PHE A 29 -39.25 24.45 4.53
C PHE A 29 -40.57 24.42 3.74
N PRO A 30 -40.52 24.59 2.41
CA PRO A 30 -41.72 24.56 1.58
C PRO A 30 -42.38 23.18 1.51
N THR A 31 -41.65 22.10 1.78
CA THR A 31 -42.19 20.73 1.74
C THR A 31 -41.83 19.91 2.97
N HIS A 32 -42.72 18.99 3.34
CA HIS A 32 -42.52 18.06 4.46
C HIS A 32 -41.27 17.19 4.24
N GLY A 33 -41.04 16.76 3.00
CA GLY A 33 -39.87 15.95 2.65
C GLY A 33 -38.54 16.69 2.80
N GLU A 34 -38.50 18.00 2.56
CA GLU A 34 -37.29 18.81 2.83
C GLU A 34 -37.02 18.98 4.31
N ALA A 35 -38.07 19.11 5.14
CA ALA A 35 -37.92 19.16 6.59
C ALA A 35 -37.40 17.82 7.16
N TRP A 36 -37.91 16.68 6.68
CA TRP A 36 -37.37 15.37 7.05
C TRP A 36 -35.91 15.20 6.63
N ARG A 37 -35.56 15.58 5.38
CA ARG A 37 -34.16 15.56 4.95
C ARG A 37 -33.26 16.45 5.82
N ALA A 38 -33.76 17.59 6.27
CA ALA A 38 -33.00 18.45 7.18
C ALA A 38 -32.81 17.81 8.56
N LEU A 39 -33.83 17.11 9.06
CA LEU A 39 -33.76 16.31 10.28
C LEU A 39 -32.74 15.16 10.13
N ASP A 40 -32.80 14.40 9.04
CA ASP A 40 -31.87 13.30 8.75
C ASP A 40 -30.40 13.78 8.74
N ARG A 41 -30.13 14.98 8.20
CA ARG A 41 -28.79 15.60 8.26
C ARG A 41 -28.36 15.93 9.68
N MET A 42 -29.29 16.37 10.54
CA MET A 42 -28.98 16.70 11.94
C MET A 42 -28.72 15.45 12.77
N GLU A 43 -29.33 14.31 12.41
CA GLU A 43 -29.07 13.00 13.02
C GLU A 43 -27.83 12.30 12.43
N GLY A 44 -27.22 12.88 11.39
CA GLY A 44 -25.97 12.39 10.79
C GLY A 44 -26.18 11.29 9.75
N GLU A 45 -27.42 11.10 9.26
CA GLU A 45 -27.70 10.17 8.18
C GLU A 45 -27.44 10.83 6.81
N PRO A 46 -26.54 10.27 5.98
CA PRO A 46 -26.26 10.83 4.67
C PRO A 46 -27.40 10.54 3.69
N ILE A 47 -27.98 11.60 3.10
CA ILE A 47 -29.17 11.54 2.24
C ILE A 47 -28.90 10.81 0.93
N SER A 48 -27.64 10.80 0.47
CA SER A 48 -27.30 10.21 -0.82
C SER A 48 -25.91 9.57 -0.89
N PRO A 49 -25.70 8.65 -1.85
CA PRO A 49 -24.37 8.17 -2.21
C PRO A 49 -23.41 9.27 -2.68
N ALA A 50 -23.91 10.45 -3.07
CA ALA A 50 -23.07 11.59 -3.45
C ALA A 50 -22.51 12.30 -2.20
N GLU A 51 -23.34 12.51 -1.18
CA GLU A 51 -22.91 13.06 0.12
C GLU A 51 -21.93 12.11 0.82
N LYS A 52 -22.21 10.79 0.85
CA LYS A 52 -21.24 9.77 1.34
C LYS A 52 -19.88 9.85 0.63
N ARG A 53 -19.88 10.13 -0.69
CA ARG A 53 -18.65 10.28 -1.46
C ARG A 53 -17.92 11.57 -1.12
N ALA A 54 -18.63 12.67 -0.89
CA ALA A 54 -18.04 13.94 -0.49
C ALA A 54 -17.37 13.85 0.89
N ASP A 55 -18.00 13.19 1.86
CA ASP A 55 -17.41 12.96 3.18
C ASP A 55 -16.15 12.10 3.10
N TRP A 56 -16.18 11.04 2.28
CA TRP A 56 -14.99 10.23 2.03
C TRP A 56 -13.87 11.04 1.36
N ILE A 57 -14.19 11.93 0.40
CA ILE A 57 -13.21 12.80 -0.24
C ILE A 57 -12.60 13.76 0.79
N SER A 58 -13.44 14.41 1.60
CA SER A 58 -12.99 15.35 2.65
C SER A 58 -12.05 14.64 3.64
N ASN A 59 -12.50 13.50 4.17
CA ASN A 59 -11.73 12.75 5.16
C ASN A 59 -10.45 12.14 4.58
N LYS A 60 -10.46 11.68 3.33
CA LYS A 60 -9.32 10.98 2.73
C LYS A 60 -8.33 11.91 2.00
N ILE A 61 -8.76 13.08 1.57
CA ILE A 61 -7.93 13.98 0.76
C ILE A 61 -7.54 15.23 1.55
N LEU A 62 -8.49 15.84 2.26
CA LEU A 62 -8.24 17.08 3.00
C LEU A 62 -7.64 16.81 4.38
N SER A 63 -8.09 15.78 5.09
CA SER A 63 -7.57 15.46 6.43
C SER A 63 -6.21 14.75 6.42
N SER A 64 -5.93 13.87 5.45
CA SER A 64 -4.70 13.07 5.47
C SER A 64 -3.46 13.76 4.86
N GLY A 65 -3.60 14.98 4.35
CA GLY A 65 -2.54 15.69 3.62
C GLY A 65 -2.01 14.94 2.38
N PRO A 66 -1.06 15.52 1.64
CA PRO A 66 -0.44 14.86 0.51
C PRO A 66 0.34 13.62 0.98
N LYS A 67 0.03 12.45 0.42
CA LYS A 67 0.85 11.24 0.68
C LYS A 67 2.30 11.50 0.27
N PRO A 68 3.29 11.03 1.04
CA PRO A 68 4.69 11.16 0.67
C PRO A 68 4.91 10.49 -0.69
N LYS A 69 5.49 11.23 -1.65
CA LYS A 69 5.80 10.69 -2.97
C LYS A 69 6.87 9.61 -2.80
N MET A 70 6.56 8.38 -3.20
CA MET A 70 7.57 7.31 -3.25
C MET A 70 8.76 7.75 -4.12
N PRO A 71 10.00 7.38 -3.73
CA PRO A 71 11.18 7.64 -4.53
C PRO A 71 11.06 6.99 -5.93
N LYS A 72 11.60 7.68 -6.93
CA LYS A 72 11.48 7.30 -8.35
C LYS A 72 12.14 5.94 -8.65
N SER A 73 13.20 5.58 -7.92
CA SER A 73 13.87 4.26 -8.00
C SER A 73 12.92 3.13 -7.67
N VAL A 74 12.31 3.15 -6.48
CA VAL A 74 11.38 2.11 -6.01
C VAL A 74 10.16 2.00 -6.93
N ARG A 75 9.66 3.13 -7.44
CA ARG A 75 8.57 3.13 -8.42
C ARG A 75 8.97 2.44 -9.73
N ASN A 76 10.18 2.70 -10.21
CA ASN A 76 10.69 2.10 -11.44
C ASN A 76 10.97 0.61 -11.26
N GLU A 77 11.57 0.21 -10.14
CA GLU A 77 11.79 -1.20 -9.78
C GLU A 77 10.47 -1.97 -9.78
N LYS A 78 9.44 -1.46 -9.09
CA LYS A 78 8.11 -2.10 -9.08
C LYS A 78 7.48 -2.22 -10.47
N LYS A 79 7.70 -1.24 -11.34
CA LYS A 79 7.25 -1.31 -12.75
C LYS A 79 8.05 -2.36 -13.53
N GLN A 80 9.35 -2.47 -13.30
CA GLN A 80 10.18 -3.48 -13.95
C GLN A 80 9.81 -4.88 -13.49
N THR A 81 9.65 -5.12 -12.18
CA THR A 81 9.28 -6.44 -11.64
C THR A 81 7.93 -6.91 -12.18
N THR A 82 6.94 -6.03 -12.24
CA THR A 82 5.62 -6.37 -12.80
C THR A 82 5.69 -6.66 -14.30
N LYS A 83 6.49 -5.92 -15.08
CA LYS A 83 6.72 -6.21 -16.51
C LYS A 83 7.46 -7.53 -16.71
N MET A 84 8.51 -7.79 -15.93
CA MET A 84 9.27 -9.04 -15.96
C MET A 84 8.38 -10.23 -15.62
N GLY A 85 7.54 -10.15 -14.58
CA GLY A 85 6.59 -11.20 -14.23
C GLY A 85 5.59 -11.51 -15.35
N ARG A 86 5.07 -10.48 -16.03
CA ARG A 86 4.18 -10.66 -17.19
C ARG A 86 4.89 -11.30 -18.38
N ALA A 87 6.12 -10.88 -18.67
CA ALA A 87 6.91 -11.46 -19.76
C ALA A 87 7.27 -12.92 -19.45
N ALA A 88 7.67 -13.23 -18.23
CA ALA A 88 7.90 -14.59 -17.76
C ALA A 88 6.63 -15.44 -17.90
N ALA A 89 5.46 -14.92 -17.54
CA ALA A 89 4.16 -15.59 -17.71
C ALA A 89 3.68 -15.70 -19.17
N LYS A 90 4.34 -15.04 -20.13
CA LYS A 90 4.11 -15.22 -21.58
C LYS A 90 5.16 -16.08 -22.29
N ALA A 91 6.30 -16.34 -21.67
CA ALA A 91 7.36 -17.15 -22.26
C ALA A 91 6.89 -18.57 -22.66
N PRO A 92 7.44 -19.18 -23.72
CA PRO A 92 7.20 -20.60 -23.99
C PRO A 92 7.62 -21.48 -22.81
N LYS A 93 6.94 -22.62 -22.62
CA LYS A 93 7.17 -23.52 -21.47
C LYS A 93 8.63 -23.99 -21.38
N TRP A 94 9.24 -24.38 -22.49
CA TRP A 94 10.64 -24.78 -22.54
C TRP A 94 11.62 -23.69 -22.08
N VAL A 95 11.30 -22.40 -22.33
CA VAL A 95 12.10 -21.26 -21.83
C VAL A 95 11.97 -21.12 -20.32
N ARG A 96 10.76 -21.32 -19.77
CA ARG A 96 10.56 -21.31 -18.31
C ARG A 96 11.27 -22.47 -17.63
N ASP A 97 11.24 -23.65 -18.22
CA ASP A 97 11.84 -24.85 -17.65
C ASP A 97 13.37 -24.72 -17.58
N ILE A 98 14.00 -24.22 -18.65
CA ILE A 98 15.44 -23.90 -18.67
C ILE A 98 15.77 -22.80 -17.66
N ALA A 99 14.97 -21.73 -17.63
CA ALA A 99 15.16 -20.64 -16.67
C ALA A 99 15.03 -21.15 -15.24
N ALA A 100 14.00 -21.93 -14.89
CA ALA A 100 13.84 -22.51 -13.55
C ALA A 100 15.02 -23.43 -13.17
N ALA A 101 15.57 -24.19 -14.12
CA ALA A 101 16.72 -25.05 -13.88
C ALA A 101 18.03 -24.27 -13.62
N LYS A 102 18.14 -23.03 -14.10
CA LYS A 102 19.36 -22.19 -14.01
C LYS A 102 19.20 -20.94 -13.14
N PHE A 103 17.98 -20.59 -12.75
CA PHE A 103 17.67 -19.38 -11.99
C PHE A 103 18.10 -19.57 -10.54
N ASP A 104 19.18 -18.89 -10.19
CA ASP A 104 19.64 -18.78 -8.82
C ASP A 104 19.28 -17.39 -8.29
N PRO A 105 18.26 -17.25 -7.43
CA PRO A 105 17.84 -15.96 -6.89
C PRO A 105 18.92 -15.30 -6.03
N GLN A 106 19.93 -16.04 -5.57
CA GLN A 106 21.05 -15.53 -4.77
C GLN A 106 22.34 -15.36 -5.60
N GLY A 107 22.35 -15.84 -6.86
CA GLY A 107 23.51 -15.76 -7.77
C GLY A 107 24.75 -16.54 -7.31
N GLN A 108 24.62 -17.39 -6.31
CA GLN A 108 25.74 -18.07 -5.64
C GLN A 108 26.28 -19.26 -6.42
N ARG A 109 25.48 -19.92 -7.27
CA ARG A 109 25.82 -21.18 -7.92
C ARG A 109 26.85 -20.99 -9.03
N GLN A 110 26.64 -20.03 -9.92
CA GLN A 110 27.61 -19.67 -10.96
C GLN A 110 28.87 -19.04 -10.37
N HIS A 111 28.74 -18.20 -9.32
CA HIS A 111 29.88 -17.63 -8.61
C HIS A 111 30.71 -18.70 -7.88
N ARG A 112 30.06 -19.67 -7.21
CA ARG A 112 30.72 -20.84 -6.60
C ARG A 112 31.37 -21.74 -7.64
N GLU A 113 30.68 -22.05 -8.73
CA GLU A 113 31.22 -22.89 -9.82
C GLU A 113 32.41 -22.20 -10.52
N TRP A 114 32.39 -20.88 -10.69
CA TRP A 114 33.53 -20.12 -11.23
C TRP A 114 34.72 -20.06 -10.26
N GLN A 115 34.47 -19.88 -8.96
CA GLN A 115 35.51 -19.99 -7.93
C GLN A 115 36.10 -21.41 -7.83
N LEU A 116 35.29 -22.44 -8.08
CA LEU A 116 35.76 -23.82 -8.22
C LEU A 116 36.50 -24.04 -9.54
N GLY A 117 36.16 -23.29 -10.60
CA GLY A 117 36.79 -23.34 -11.92
C GLY A 117 38.20 -22.77 -11.98
N THR A 118 38.58 -21.86 -11.09
CA THR A 118 39.98 -21.40 -10.97
C THR A 118 40.92 -22.46 -10.37
N PHE A 119 40.37 -23.51 -9.74
CA PHE A 119 41.16 -24.57 -9.10
C PHE A 119 40.74 -26.00 -9.49
N GLY A 120 39.72 -26.20 -10.31
CA GLY A 120 39.23 -27.50 -10.79
C GLY A 120 38.93 -28.52 -9.68
N ALA A 121 38.43 -29.71 -10.04
CA ALA A 121 38.39 -30.85 -9.12
C ALA A 121 39.78 -31.45 -8.84
N ALA A 122 40.84 -30.87 -9.43
CA ALA A 122 42.17 -31.46 -9.56
C ALA A 122 43.33 -30.50 -9.30
N SER A 123 43.15 -29.29 -8.73
CA SER A 123 44.35 -28.59 -8.23
C SER A 123 44.79 -29.23 -6.91
N PRO A 124 46.05 -29.66 -6.80
CA PRO A 124 46.58 -30.13 -5.52
C PRO A 124 46.66 -28.91 -4.60
N VAL A 125 45.71 -28.80 -3.66
CA VAL A 125 45.93 -27.98 -2.47
C VAL A 125 47.13 -28.60 -1.75
N ARG A 126 48.33 -28.06 -1.98
CA ARG A 126 49.51 -28.41 -1.19
C ARG A 126 49.16 -28.08 0.26
N LYS A 127 48.99 -29.10 1.09
CA LYS A 127 48.95 -28.93 2.54
C LYS A 127 50.34 -28.43 2.95
N ILE A 128 50.46 -27.12 3.09
CA ILE A 128 51.70 -26.51 3.60
C ILE A 128 51.76 -26.87 5.08
N ASN A 129 52.82 -27.57 5.48
CA ASN A 129 53.12 -27.74 6.89
C ASN A 129 53.62 -26.39 7.43
N PRO A 130 53.00 -25.81 8.48
CA PRO A 130 53.38 -24.50 8.99
C PRO A 130 54.84 -24.40 9.44
N ALA A 131 55.45 -25.53 9.83
CA ALA A 131 56.87 -25.60 10.19
C ALA A 131 57.80 -25.30 9.00
N ASP A 132 57.51 -25.87 7.83
CA ASP A 132 58.34 -25.72 6.63
C ASP A 132 58.26 -24.29 6.07
N TYR A 133 57.09 -23.67 6.17
CA TYR A 133 56.88 -22.28 5.76
C TYR A 133 57.67 -21.29 6.63
N LEU A 134 57.65 -21.48 7.95
CA LEU A 134 58.42 -20.65 8.89
C LEU A 134 59.94 -20.82 8.70
N ALA A 135 60.40 -22.02 8.37
CA ALA A 135 61.81 -22.26 8.06
C ALA A 135 62.26 -21.49 6.80
N SER A 136 61.48 -21.54 5.72
CA SER A 136 61.79 -20.80 4.47
C SER A 136 61.84 -19.29 4.66
N LYS A 137 60.98 -18.74 5.53
CA LYS A 137 60.91 -17.30 5.82
C LYS A 137 62.10 -16.77 6.62
N LYS A 138 62.78 -17.64 7.39
CA LYS A 138 63.99 -17.28 8.15
C LYS A 138 65.26 -17.25 7.29
N VAL A 139 65.26 -17.96 6.16
CA VAL A 139 66.40 -18.01 5.24
C VAL A 139 66.40 -16.82 4.25
N SER A 140 65.25 -16.17 4.07
CA SER A 140 65.07 -15.05 3.12
C SER A 140 65.09 -13.66 3.77
N GLY A 141 65.69 -13.51 4.95
CA GLY A 141 65.91 -12.23 5.63
C GLY A 141 67.38 -12.11 6.02
#